data_AF-A0A9Q3H0I9-F1
#
_entry.id   AF-A0A9Q3H0I9-F1
#
_cell.length_a   1.000
_cell.length_b   1.000
_cell.length_c   1.000
_cell.angle_alpha   90.00
_cell.angle_beta   90.00
_cell.angle_gamma   90.00
#
_symmetry.space_group_name_H-M   'P 1'
#
loop_
_entity.id
_entity.type
_entity.pdbx_description
1 polymer ?
#
loop_
_entity_poly.entity_id
_entity_poly.type
_entity_poly.pdbx_seq_one_letter_code
_entity_poly.pdbx_strand_id
1 'polypeptide(L)'
;MYGIDLHITRTDTLLFKQVSPGNLELEKFNSEQLNEEEISLHLTDKQESELCSILYDHKEAFASDQEPLGAIVGHEAEIILDIERPYPTLLRRPAYPENPKSREAPEIHIKELLDLGIIRKVVQNEEVETTTPVIVAWHNAKSRMVGELKALNTYTVPDRYPITKNPNFPYPNISRSVYKDYGYPSRIS
;
A
#
# COMPACT_ATOMS: atom_id res chain seq x y z
N MET A 1 16.68 4.77 -42.33
CA MET A 1 18.15 4.69 -42.33
C MET A 1 18.54 4.16 -40.96
N TYR A 2 18.65 2.84 -40.82
CA TYR A 2 19.00 2.15 -39.57
C TYR A 2 20.38 1.54 -39.78
N GLY A 3 21.36 1.93 -38.97
CA GLY A 3 22.67 1.30 -38.93
C GLY A 3 22.66 0.17 -37.92
N ILE A 4 22.96 -1.05 -38.37
CA ILE A 4 23.24 -2.21 -37.54
C ILE A 4 24.73 -2.49 -37.75
N ASP A 5 25.56 -2.30 -36.73
CA ASP A 5 26.91 -2.84 -36.74
C ASP A 5 26.87 -4.28 -36.21
N LEU A 6 27.10 -5.21 -37.14
CA LEU A 6 27.18 -6.65 -36.91
C LEU A 6 28.66 -7.06 -36.97
N HIS A 7 29.25 -7.34 -35.82
CA HIS A 7 30.45 -8.18 -35.75
C HIS A 7 30.04 -9.59 -35.33
N ILE A 8 29.82 -10.46 -36.33
CA ILE A 8 29.67 -11.91 -36.13
C ILE A 8 31.03 -12.56 -36.37
N THR A 9 31.55 -13.27 -35.37
CA THR A 9 32.42 -14.42 -35.64
C THR A 9 32.02 -15.64 -34.83
N ARG A 10 31.64 -16.66 -35.60
CA ARG A 10 31.89 -18.10 -35.41
C ARG A 10 30.97 -18.88 -34.48
N THR A 11 30.11 -19.66 -35.14
CA THR A 11 29.56 -20.97 -34.72
C THR A 11 29.00 -21.02 -33.31
N ASP A 12 27.75 -20.61 -33.16
CA ASP A 12 26.83 -21.32 -32.29
C ASP A 12 25.46 -21.38 -32.96
N THR A 13 24.92 -22.58 -32.97
CA THR A 13 23.59 -22.92 -33.46
C THR A 13 22.59 -22.07 -32.69
N LEU A 14 22.11 -20.98 -33.30
CA LEU A 14 21.05 -20.16 -32.73
C LEU A 14 19.76 -20.98 -32.75
N LEU A 15 19.53 -21.71 -31.66
CA LEU A 15 18.19 -22.07 -31.24
C LEU A 15 17.45 -20.76 -30.97
N PHE A 16 16.82 -20.22 -32.02
CA PHE A 16 15.78 -19.22 -31.87
C PHE A 16 14.63 -19.87 -31.10
N LYS A 17 14.73 -19.84 -29.77
CA LYS A 17 13.59 -20.07 -28.88
C LYS A 17 12.62 -18.95 -29.24
N GLN A 18 11.53 -19.28 -29.91
CA GLN A 18 10.44 -18.33 -30.14
C GLN A 18 10.01 -17.82 -28.76
N VAL A 19 10.47 -16.63 -28.39
CA VAL A 19 10.06 -15.98 -27.15
C VAL A 19 8.64 -15.51 -27.40
N SER A 20 7.68 -16.21 -26.81
CA SER A 20 6.30 -15.77 -26.75
C SER A 20 6.25 -14.38 -26.10
N PRO A 21 5.42 -13.44 -26.58
CA PRO A 21 5.37 -12.08 -26.06
C PRO A 21 5.09 -12.00 -24.55
N GLY A 22 4.40 -13.00 -23.98
CA GLY A 22 4.18 -13.10 -22.52
C GLY A 22 5.45 -13.34 -21.69
N ASN A 23 6.53 -13.86 -22.27
CA ASN A 23 7.78 -14.10 -21.54
C ASN A 23 8.58 -12.81 -21.32
N LEU A 24 8.45 -11.84 -22.23
CA LEU A 24 9.24 -10.60 -22.17
C LEU A 24 8.74 -9.65 -21.09
N GLU A 25 7.44 -9.62 -20.83
CA GLU A 25 6.85 -8.81 -19.76
C GLU A 25 7.08 -9.41 -18.38
N LEU A 26 7.03 -10.75 -18.28
CA LEU A 26 7.38 -11.47 -17.05
C LEU A 26 8.85 -11.28 -16.69
N GLU A 27 9.76 -11.37 -17.67
CA GLU A 27 11.20 -11.12 -17.44
C GLU A 27 11.46 -9.69 -16.98
N LYS A 28 10.77 -8.70 -17.58
CA LYS A 28 10.83 -7.30 -17.12
C LYS A 28 10.34 -7.15 -15.69
N PHE A 29 9.16 -7.68 -15.37
CA PHE A 29 8.59 -7.65 -14.03
C PHE A 29 9.54 -8.26 -12.99
N ASN A 30 10.12 -9.43 -13.29
CA ASN A 30 11.11 -10.05 -12.41
C ASN A 30 12.33 -9.14 -12.20
N SER A 31 12.82 -8.52 -13.27
CA SER A 31 14.01 -7.68 -13.21
C SER A 31 13.80 -6.30 -12.58
N GLU A 32 12.59 -5.76 -12.65
CA GLU A 32 12.29 -4.40 -12.21
C GLU A 32 11.62 -4.37 -10.83
N GLN A 33 10.80 -5.37 -10.50
CA GLN A 33 10.00 -5.38 -9.26
C GLN A 33 10.41 -6.47 -8.27
N LEU A 34 10.91 -7.63 -8.72
CA LEU A 34 11.30 -8.72 -7.82
C LEU A 34 12.81 -8.79 -7.52
N ASN A 35 13.64 -8.03 -8.25
CA ASN A 35 15.09 -8.05 -8.06
C ASN A 35 15.55 -7.55 -6.68
N GLU A 36 14.74 -6.73 -6.02
CA GLU A 36 15.03 -6.19 -4.68
C GLU A 36 14.40 -7.04 -3.56
N GLU A 37 13.59 -8.04 -3.90
CA GLU A 37 12.82 -8.85 -2.95
C GLU A 37 13.61 -10.07 -2.47
N GLU A 38 13.51 -10.39 -1.18
CA GLU A 38 14.12 -11.58 -0.60
C GLU A 38 13.26 -12.82 -0.86
N ILE A 39 13.42 -13.44 -2.03
CA ILE A 39 12.84 -14.75 -2.32
C ILE A 39 13.64 -15.85 -1.60
N SER A 40 12.94 -16.82 -1.01
CA SER A 40 13.58 -17.89 -0.24
C SER A 40 14.57 -18.71 -1.07
N LEU A 41 15.81 -18.82 -0.58
CA LEU A 41 16.90 -19.62 -1.18
C LEU A 41 16.64 -21.14 -1.20
N HIS A 42 15.54 -21.61 -0.60
CA HIS A 42 15.19 -23.03 -0.52
C HIS A 42 14.22 -23.49 -1.62
N LEU A 43 13.81 -22.58 -2.50
CA LEU A 43 12.96 -22.92 -3.63
C LEU A 43 13.77 -23.65 -4.71
N THR A 44 13.14 -24.63 -5.34
CA THR A 44 13.66 -25.20 -6.59
C THR A 44 13.35 -24.26 -7.76
N ASP A 45 14.15 -24.30 -8.82
CA ASP A 45 13.96 -23.47 -10.03
C ASP A 45 12.52 -23.52 -10.57
N LYS A 46 11.88 -24.70 -10.46
CA LYS A 46 10.47 -24.88 -10.87
C LYS A 46 9.50 -24.10 -9.97
N GLN A 47 9.70 -24.15 -8.65
CA GLN A 47 8.84 -23.45 -7.69
C GLN A 47 9.03 -21.94 -7.75
N GLU A 48 10.27 -21.49 -7.98
CA GLU A 48 10.58 -20.08 -8.19
C GLU A 48 9.89 -19.57 -9.46
N SER A 49 9.97 -20.32 -10.56
CA SER A 49 9.26 -19.96 -11.80
C SER A 49 7.73 -19.93 -11.63
N GLU A 50 7.17 -20.88 -10.87
CA GLU A 50 5.72 -20.89 -10.57
C GLU A 50 5.32 -19.70 -9.68
N LEU A 51 6.14 -19.34 -8.69
CA LEU A 51 5.92 -18.19 -7.83
C LEU A 51 5.94 -16.89 -8.62
N CYS A 52 6.95 -16.67 -9.45
CA CYS A 52 7.05 -15.47 -10.28
C CYS A 52 5.86 -15.34 -11.24
N SER A 53 5.38 -16.46 -11.79
CA SER A 53 4.16 -16.47 -12.61
C SER A 53 2.94 -16.01 -11.81
N ILE A 54 2.72 -16.55 -10.60
CA ILE A 54 1.58 -16.17 -9.75
C ILE A 54 1.65 -14.70 -9.36
N LEU A 55 2.84 -14.22 -8.99
CA LEU A 55 3.04 -12.81 -8.61
C LEU A 55 2.78 -11.88 -9.78
N TYR A 56 3.21 -12.25 -10.99
CA TYR A 56 2.93 -11.48 -12.20
C TYR A 56 1.44 -11.50 -12.56
N ASP A 57 0.80 -12.66 -12.51
CA ASP A 57 -0.63 -12.84 -12.81
C ASP A 57 -1.54 -12.04 -11.86
N HIS A 58 -1.05 -11.78 -10.64
CA HIS A 58 -1.77 -11.04 -9.59
C HIS A 58 -1.07 -9.75 -9.17
N LYS A 59 -0.21 -9.17 -10.02
CA LYS A 59 0.61 -8.00 -9.67
C LYS A 59 -0.20 -6.81 -9.14
N GLU A 60 -1.39 -6.60 -9.70
CA GLU A 60 -2.31 -5.51 -9.30
C GLU A 60 -2.90 -5.68 -7.89
N ALA A 61 -2.82 -6.88 -7.30
CA ALA A 61 -3.28 -7.14 -5.94
C ALA A 61 -2.24 -6.73 -4.87
N PHE A 62 -0.99 -6.49 -5.27
CA PHE A 62 0.10 -6.11 -4.38
C PHE A 62 0.36 -4.61 -4.46
N ALA A 63 0.61 -3.98 -3.32
CA ALA A 63 0.99 -2.58 -3.29
C ALA A 63 2.45 -2.44 -3.73
N SER A 64 2.73 -1.48 -4.61
CA SER A 64 4.09 -1.08 -4.99
C SER A 64 4.25 0.43 -4.81
N ASP A 65 5.50 0.88 -4.62
CA ASP A 65 5.81 2.29 -4.44
C ASP A 65 5.65 3.12 -5.74
N GLN A 66 5.50 2.43 -6.89
CA GLN A 66 5.47 3.03 -8.23
C GLN A 66 4.05 3.14 -8.80
N GLU A 67 3.09 2.43 -8.22
CA GLU A 67 1.70 2.41 -8.68
C GLU A 67 0.78 3.20 -7.75
N PRO A 68 -0.25 3.86 -8.29
CA PRO A 68 -1.21 4.58 -7.47
C PRO A 68 -1.93 3.60 -6.52
N LEU A 69 -2.29 4.09 -5.34
CA LEU A 69 -3.06 3.29 -4.39
C LEU A 69 -4.38 2.80 -5.01
N GLY A 70 -4.73 1.56 -4.71
CA GLY A 70 -6.02 0.99 -5.12
C GLY A 70 -7.20 1.84 -4.62
N ALA A 71 -8.15 2.12 -5.50
CA ALA A 71 -9.37 2.85 -5.19
C ALA A 71 -10.60 1.98 -5.48
N ILE A 72 -11.50 1.88 -4.49
CA ILE A 72 -12.80 1.21 -4.69
C ILE A 72 -13.78 2.23 -5.26
N VAL A 73 -14.26 1.99 -6.47
CA VAL A 73 -15.22 2.87 -7.15
C VAL A 73 -16.65 2.49 -6.80
N GLY A 74 -17.50 3.47 -6.48
CA GLY A 74 -18.93 3.28 -6.21
C GLY A 74 -19.27 2.80 -4.79
N HIS A 75 -18.30 2.82 -3.89
CA HIS A 75 -18.49 2.54 -2.45
C HIS A 75 -17.92 3.70 -1.63
N GLU A 76 -18.38 4.91 -1.93
CA GLU A 76 -17.96 6.11 -1.23
C GLU A 76 -18.42 6.08 0.24
N ALA A 77 -17.52 6.44 1.16
CA ALA A 77 -17.85 6.52 2.57
C ALA A 77 -18.61 7.82 2.88
N GLU A 78 -19.87 7.69 3.30
CA GLU A 78 -20.65 8.82 3.80
C GLU A 78 -20.42 9.03 5.30
N ILE A 79 -20.07 10.25 5.71
CA ILE A 79 -19.92 10.61 7.12
C ILE A 79 -21.16 11.40 7.54
N ILE A 80 -22.02 10.76 8.32
CA ILE A 80 -23.26 11.35 8.83
C ILE A 80 -22.99 11.99 10.19
N LEU A 81 -23.39 13.26 10.34
CA LEU A 81 -23.30 13.98 11.62
C LEU A 81 -24.62 13.94 12.38
N ASP A 82 -24.56 13.93 13.71
CA ASP A 82 -25.73 13.93 14.61
C ASP A 82 -26.26 15.33 14.93
N ILE A 83 -25.68 16.36 14.32
CA ILE A 83 -26.00 17.76 14.50
C ILE A 83 -26.37 18.43 13.17
N GLU A 84 -27.23 19.43 13.24
CA GLU A 84 -27.59 20.27 12.10
C GLU A 84 -26.78 21.57 12.08
N ARG A 85 -26.81 22.26 10.95
CA ARG A 85 -26.15 23.57 10.81
C ARG A 85 -26.87 24.64 11.65
N PRO A 86 -26.13 25.63 12.19
CA PRO A 86 -24.68 25.84 12.05
C PRO A 86 -23.86 24.93 12.95
N TYR A 87 -22.75 24.40 12.42
CA TYR A 87 -21.86 23.52 13.18
C TYR A 87 -21.09 24.27 14.30
N PRO A 88 -20.79 23.59 15.41
CA PRO A 88 -20.05 24.16 16.53
C PRO A 88 -18.63 24.56 16.12
N THR A 89 -18.08 25.56 16.79
CA THR A 89 -16.70 26.05 16.56
C THR A 89 -15.64 24.98 16.78
N LEU A 90 -15.94 23.94 17.57
CA LEU A 90 -15.07 22.78 17.76
C LEU A 90 -14.83 21.99 16.46
N LEU A 91 -15.73 22.08 15.48
CA LEU A 91 -15.55 21.51 14.15
C LEU A 91 -14.80 22.45 13.20
N ARG A 92 -14.48 23.68 13.62
CA ARG A 92 -13.76 24.69 12.82
C ARG A 92 -12.47 25.11 13.50
N ARG A 93 -11.63 24.13 13.84
CA ARG A 93 -10.39 24.40 14.57
C ARG A 93 -9.30 24.86 13.61
N PRO A 94 -8.55 25.92 13.96
CA PRO A 94 -7.40 26.36 13.17
C PRO A 94 -6.25 25.36 13.32
N ALA A 95 -5.31 25.39 12.37
CA ALA A 95 -4.05 24.67 12.49
C ALA A 95 -3.27 25.14 13.73
N TYR A 96 -2.53 24.22 14.36
CA TYR A 96 -1.67 24.57 15.47
C TYR A 96 -0.53 25.48 15.00
N PRO A 97 -0.09 26.45 15.83
CA PRO A 97 1.08 27.25 15.51
C PRO A 97 2.33 26.37 15.56
N GLU A 98 3.01 26.24 14.42
CA GLU A 98 4.20 25.40 14.29
C GLU A 98 5.50 26.22 14.16
N ASN A 99 6.56 25.70 14.77
CA ASN A 99 7.93 26.18 14.58
C ASN A 99 8.39 25.86 13.14
N PRO A 100 9.14 26.73 12.44
CA PRO A 100 9.67 26.47 11.10
C PRO A 100 10.25 25.08 10.88
N LYS A 101 11.03 24.53 11.82
CA LYS A 101 11.61 23.18 11.72
C LYS A 101 10.57 22.05 11.78
N SER A 102 9.41 22.31 12.37
CA SER A 102 8.31 21.36 12.48
C SER A 102 7.45 21.32 11.23
N ARG A 103 7.57 22.30 10.32
CA ARG A 103 6.75 22.41 9.11
C ARG A 103 7.23 21.55 7.95
N GLU A 104 8.53 21.24 7.91
CA GLU A 104 9.14 20.46 6.83
C GLU A 104 8.54 19.05 6.74
N ALA A 105 8.34 18.38 7.88
CA ALA A 105 7.78 17.03 7.91
C ALA A 105 6.32 16.96 7.41
N PRO A 106 5.36 17.80 7.90
CA PRO A 106 4.02 17.88 7.34
C PRO A 106 4.01 18.20 5.84
N GLU A 107 4.87 19.10 5.38
CA GLU A 107 4.91 19.51 3.96
C GLU A 107 5.31 18.35 3.04
N ILE A 108 6.26 17.51 3.46
CA ILE A 108 6.64 16.29 2.73
C ILE A 108 5.45 15.34 2.63
N HIS A 109 4.81 15.02 3.75
CA HIS A 109 3.64 14.12 3.78
C HIS A 109 2.47 14.66 2.96
N ILE A 110 2.16 15.95 3.06
CA ILE A 110 1.09 16.58 2.27
C ILE A 110 1.39 16.48 0.77
N LYS A 111 2.65 16.71 0.37
CA LYS A 111 3.04 16.58 -1.03
C LYS A 111 2.86 15.15 -1.54
N GLU A 112 3.34 14.15 -0.79
CA GLU A 112 3.17 12.74 -1.14
C GLU A 112 1.68 12.38 -1.30
N LEU A 113 0.83 12.81 -0.37
CA LEU A 113 -0.63 12.55 -0.45
C LEU A 113 -1.31 13.28 -1.61
N LEU A 114 -0.81 14.45 -2.02
CA LEU A 114 -1.28 15.17 -3.21
C LEU A 114 -0.86 14.45 -4.49
N ASP A 115 0.39 14.00 -4.56
CA ASP A 115 0.95 13.28 -5.72
C ASP A 115 0.24 11.93 -5.91
N LEU A 116 -0.13 11.26 -4.80
CA LEU A 116 -0.94 10.04 -4.80
C LEU A 116 -2.44 10.28 -5.03
N GLY A 117 -2.90 11.53 -5.10
CA GLY A 117 -4.31 11.88 -5.33
C GLY A 117 -5.26 11.55 -4.16
N ILE A 118 -4.73 11.29 -2.96
CA ILE A 118 -5.51 10.96 -1.75
C ILE A 118 -6.19 12.20 -1.18
N ILE A 119 -5.48 13.33 -1.20
CA ILE A 119 -6.00 14.63 -0.77
C ILE A 119 -6.00 15.61 -1.93
N ARG A 120 -6.85 16.63 -1.85
CA ARG A 120 -6.90 17.72 -2.84
C ARG A 120 -6.88 19.08 -2.18
N LYS A 121 -6.37 20.06 -2.92
CA LYS A 121 -6.50 21.46 -2.51
C LYS A 121 -7.94 21.92 -2.70
N VAL A 122 -8.52 22.48 -1.64
CA VAL A 122 -9.83 23.11 -1.70
C VAL A 122 -9.72 24.49 -2.36
N VAL A 123 -10.62 24.80 -3.30
CA VAL A 123 -10.62 26.07 -4.04
C VAL A 123 -11.28 27.15 -3.18
N GLN A 124 -10.87 28.42 -3.34
CA GLN A 124 -11.35 29.54 -2.53
C GLN A 124 -12.88 29.76 -2.54
N ASN A 125 -13.58 29.26 -3.57
CA ASN A 125 -15.04 29.38 -3.69
C ASN A 125 -15.80 28.19 -3.12
N GLU A 126 -15.10 27.17 -2.63
CA GLU A 126 -15.71 25.99 -2.02
C GLU A 126 -15.82 26.21 -0.51
N GLU A 127 -17.04 26.14 0.01
CA GLU A 127 -17.28 26.32 1.44
C GLU A 127 -16.80 25.08 2.21
N VAL A 128 -15.78 25.25 3.06
CA VAL A 128 -15.33 24.22 3.99
C VAL A 128 -16.05 24.42 5.31
N GLU A 129 -16.94 23.49 5.63
CA GLU A 129 -17.78 23.59 6.82
C GLU A 129 -17.07 23.15 8.09
N THR A 130 -16.11 22.23 7.94
CA THR A 130 -15.38 21.55 9.03
C THR A 130 -13.88 21.55 8.74
N THR A 131 -13.07 21.92 9.73
CA THR A 131 -11.61 21.88 9.68
C THR A 131 -11.05 21.20 10.93
N THR A 132 -10.13 20.27 10.72
CA THR A 132 -9.44 19.55 11.80
C THR A 132 -7.95 19.82 11.71
N PRO A 133 -7.29 20.21 12.82
CA PRO A 133 -5.85 20.37 12.84
C PRO A 133 -5.15 19.02 12.70
N VAL A 134 -3.96 19.08 12.13
CA VAL A 134 -3.07 17.94 11.95
C VAL A 134 -1.90 18.12 12.90
N ILE A 135 -1.39 17.00 13.43
CA ILE A 135 -0.19 16.94 14.27
C ILE A 135 0.78 15.91 13.69
N VAL A 136 2.08 16.10 13.96
CA VAL A 136 3.10 15.13 13.57
C VAL A 136 3.54 14.31 14.78
N ALA A 137 3.43 12.99 14.65
CA ALA A 137 3.94 12.04 15.63
C ALA A 137 5.26 11.42 15.12
N TRP A 138 6.27 11.37 15.98
CA TRP A 138 7.58 10.80 15.67
C TRP A 138 7.75 9.45 16.33
N HIS A 139 8.24 8.47 15.58
CA HIS A 139 8.57 7.14 16.08
C HIS A 139 9.70 6.52 15.26
N ASN A 140 10.75 6.01 15.91
CA ASN A 140 11.93 5.42 15.25
C ASN A 140 12.51 6.31 14.14
N ALA A 141 12.67 7.61 14.41
CA ALA A 141 13.13 8.63 13.45
C ALA A 141 12.24 8.82 12.20
N LYS A 142 11.08 8.16 12.11
CA LYS A 142 10.08 8.38 11.08
C LYS A 142 8.96 9.27 11.61
N SER A 143 8.57 10.27 10.83
CA SER A 143 7.44 11.15 11.12
C SER A 143 6.16 10.58 10.52
N ARG A 144 5.02 10.83 11.17
CA ARG A 144 3.69 10.47 10.68
C ARG A 144 2.73 11.62 10.91
N MET A 145 1.93 11.91 9.89
CA MET A 145 0.87 12.90 9.95
C MET A 145 -0.39 12.29 10.60
N VAL A 146 -0.96 12.94 11.62
CA VAL A 146 -2.13 12.46 12.36
C VAL A 146 -3.17 13.57 12.47
N GLY A 147 -4.39 13.33 11.98
CA GLY A 147 -5.51 14.26 12.13
C GLY A 147 -6.16 14.16 13.52
N GLU A 148 -6.44 15.29 14.17
CA GLU A 148 -7.12 15.32 15.47
C GLU A 148 -8.65 15.19 15.33
N LEU A 149 -9.13 14.01 14.95
CA LEU A 149 -10.54 13.79 14.63
C LEU A 149 -11.47 13.65 15.86
N LYS A 150 -11.01 13.96 17.07
CA LYS A 150 -11.79 13.76 18.30
C LYS A 150 -13.10 14.55 18.31
N ALA A 151 -13.04 15.82 17.89
CA ALA A 151 -14.22 16.66 17.79
C ALA A 151 -15.18 16.10 16.74
N LEU A 152 -14.67 15.75 15.55
CA LEU A 152 -15.48 15.15 14.49
C LEU A 152 -16.17 13.87 14.95
N ASN A 153 -15.42 12.94 15.53
CA ASN A 153 -15.92 11.64 16.01
C ASN A 153 -17.00 11.77 17.10
N THR A 154 -17.00 12.88 17.86
CA THR A 154 -18.03 13.13 18.88
C THR A 154 -19.40 13.42 18.25
N TYR A 155 -19.39 14.04 17.06
CA TYR A 155 -20.58 14.43 16.32
C TYR A 155 -20.91 13.48 15.16
N THR A 156 -20.16 12.40 14.97
CA THR A 156 -20.41 11.41 13.91
C THR A 156 -21.34 10.33 14.42
N VAL A 157 -22.39 10.03 13.65
CA VAL A 157 -23.27 8.90 13.92
C VAL A 157 -22.48 7.59 13.76
N PRO A 158 -22.36 6.75 14.80
CA PRO A 158 -21.53 5.56 14.72
C PRO A 158 -22.19 4.49 13.85
N ASP A 159 -21.58 4.18 12.70
CA ASP A 159 -21.91 3.00 11.92
C ASP A 159 -21.25 1.76 12.55
N ARG A 160 -22.07 0.85 13.08
CA ARG A 160 -21.62 -0.35 13.80
C ARG A 160 -21.61 -1.56 12.88
N TYR A 161 -20.67 -1.58 11.94
CA TYR A 161 -20.38 -2.80 11.19
C TYR A 161 -19.92 -3.91 12.17
N PRO A 162 -20.48 -5.13 12.10
CA PRO A 162 -20.19 -6.19 13.06
C PRO A 162 -18.79 -6.78 12.83
N ILE A 163 -17.78 -6.12 13.39
CA ILE A 163 -16.43 -6.69 13.49
C ILE A 163 -16.47 -7.73 14.62
N THR A 164 -16.21 -9.00 14.28
CA THR A 164 -16.09 -10.05 15.28
C THR A 164 -14.90 -9.75 16.18
N LYS A 165 -15.15 -9.44 17.46
CA LYS A 165 -14.09 -9.43 18.47
C LYS A 165 -13.69 -10.88 18.71
N ASN A 166 -12.47 -11.29 18.35
CA ASN A 166 -12.00 -12.57 18.86
C ASN A 166 -10.52 -12.60 19.26
N PRO A 167 -10.21 -13.17 20.43
CA PRO A 167 -8.92 -13.81 20.70
C PRO A 167 -8.68 -15.17 19.98
N ASN A 168 -9.65 -15.76 19.27
CA ASN A 168 -9.61 -17.10 18.63
C ASN A 168 -10.64 -17.33 17.45
N PHE A 169 -10.78 -16.47 16.41
CA PHE A 169 -11.75 -16.72 15.28
C PHE A 169 -11.01 -16.86 13.95
N PRO A 170 -11.46 -17.78 13.09
CA PRO A 170 -11.71 -19.20 13.40
C PRO A 170 -10.34 -19.86 13.63
N TYR A 171 -10.17 -21.12 14.07
CA TYR A 171 -9.79 -22.16 13.12
C TYR A 171 -9.94 -23.57 13.73
N PRO A 172 -11.16 -24.08 13.88
CA PRO A 172 -11.33 -25.53 13.99
C PRO A 172 -10.87 -26.27 12.71
N ASN A 173 -10.69 -25.56 11.59
CA ASN A 173 -10.35 -26.13 10.28
C ASN A 173 -8.91 -25.88 9.78
N ILE A 174 -8.08 -25.03 10.43
CA ILE A 174 -6.63 -24.93 10.10
C ILE A 174 -5.82 -26.04 10.76
N SER A 175 -6.35 -26.71 11.78
CA SER A 175 -5.73 -27.93 12.32
C SER A 175 -5.53 -29.04 11.28
N ARG A 176 -6.17 -28.94 10.10
CA ARG A 176 -5.99 -29.82 8.94
C ARG A 176 -5.22 -29.19 7.78
N SER A 177 -4.82 -27.92 7.84
CA SER A 177 -3.89 -27.38 6.85
C SER A 177 -2.53 -28.04 7.11
N VAL A 178 -1.99 -28.70 6.09
CA VAL A 178 -0.78 -29.51 6.17
C VAL A 178 0.42 -28.62 6.53
N TYR A 179 0.70 -28.49 7.83
CA TYR A 179 2.04 -28.18 8.28
C TYR A 179 2.86 -29.46 8.09
N LYS A 180 3.70 -29.48 7.05
CA LYS A 180 4.83 -30.42 7.05
C LYS A 180 5.74 -29.93 8.17
N ASP A 181 5.71 -30.62 9.30
CA ASP A 181 6.56 -30.40 10.46
C ASP A 181 8.04 -30.39 10.03
N TYR A 182 8.61 -29.19 9.88
CA TYR A 182 10.06 -29.03 10.00
C TYR A 182 10.36 -29.13 11.50
N GLY A 183 10.68 -30.34 11.93
CA GLY A 183 10.91 -30.69 13.32
C GLY A 183 11.98 -29.83 13.98
N TYR A 184 11.58 -29.05 14.98
CA TYR A 184 12.49 -28.56 16.00
C TYR A 184 12.52 -29.55 17.16
N PRO A 185 13.70 -30.02 17.60
CA PRO A 185 13.80 -30.93 18.74
C PRO A 185 13.37 -30.20 20.01
N SER A 186 12.28 -30.67 20.60
CA SER A 186 11.78 -30.21 21.89
C SER A 186 12.85 -30.37 22.96
N ARG A 187 13.21 -29.26 23.60
CA ARG A 187 14.08 -29.24 24.77
C ARG A 187 13.42 -29.96 25.94
N ILE A 188 14.21 -30.87 26.48
CA ILE A 188 14.21 -31.53 27.79
C ILE A 188 13.45 -30.76 28.88
N SER A 189 12.60 -31.50 29.61
CA SER A 189 12.39 -31.33 31.06
C SER A 189 12.49 -32.70 31.72
#